data_AF-A0A1L5KVV2-F1
#
_entry.id   AF-A0A1L5KVV2-F1
#
_cell.length_a   1.000
_cell.length_b   1.000
_cell.length_c   1.000
_cell.angle_alpha   90.00
_cell.angle_beta   90.00
_cell.angle_gamma   90.00
#
_symmetry.space_group_name_H-M   'P 1'
#
loop_
_entity.id
_entity.type
_entity.pdbx_description
1 polymer ?
#
loop_
_entity_poly.entity_id
_entity_poly.type
_entity_poly.pdbx_seq_one_letter_code
_entity_poly.pdbx_strand_id
1 'polypeptide(L)'
;PSLDYLNAYAKPENRVDVNKPFSPSKMTRAEAREAYPEWYERVVVRGEKGRKKWDIAGKVHGDDPYALYHWWLRQIGEIKGGHRYFFLMCLAIYAYKCGVSKQQLRQDMKEAFDDLQMVKHENALTEEDIRSALEAYDKEYYNFTISDIEALTDVRIERNKRNGRSQKEHLKRARAVQEVDYPGGTWRRKGAEEKKAQVYAWRQEHPEGRKADCHRDTGLDPKTIRKWWDTVPEGHITVKIRPSQALSDLLVEEFKKGL
;
A
#
# COMPACT_ATOMS: atom_id res chain seq x y z
N PRO A 1 35.90 0.96 -13.35
CA PRO A 1 36.35 2.20 -12.66
C PRO A 1 35.95 2.18 -11.18
N SER A 2 36.87 2.49 -10.26
CA SER A 2 36.56 2.55 -8.83
C SER A 2 35.81 3.85 -8.46
N LEU A 3 35.10 3.85 -7.34
CA LEU A 3 34.38 5.06 -6.87
C LEU A 3 35.35 6.21 -6.57
N ASP A 4 36.54 5.90 -6.06
CA ASP A 4 37.60 6.88 -5.79
C ASP A 4 38.09 7.55 -7.07
N TYR A 5 38.22 6.78 -8.16
CA TYR A 5 38.56 7.33 -9.47
C TYR A 5 37.50 8.31 -9.97
N LEU A 6 36.21 7.99 -9.78
CA LEU A 6 35.11 8.87 -10.17
C LEU A 6 35.02 10.12 -9.29
N ASN A 7 35.28 10.00 -7.98
CA ASN A 7 35.29 11.10 -7.02
C ASN A 7 36.34 12.18 -7.34
N ALA A 8 37.45 11.82 -7.99
CA ALA A 8 38.48 12.77 -8.41
C ALA A 8 37.95 13.82 -9.41
N TYR A 9 36.94 13.45 -10.21
CA TYR A 9 36.30 14.33 -11.19
C TYR A 9 35.02 15.01 -10.67
N ALA A 10 34.60 14.70 -9.45
CA ALA A 10 33.43 15.30 -8.82
C ALA A 10 33.80 16.55 -7.99
N LYS A 11 32.92 17.56 -8.02
CA LYS A 11 32.98 18.72 -7.11
C LYS A 11 32.96 18.24 -5.65
N PRO A 12 33.65 18.93 -4.72
CA PRO A 12 33.74 18.50 -3.32
C PRO A 12 32.40 18.18 -2.67
N GLU A 13 31.34 18.95 -2.96
CA GLU A 13 30.00 18.73 -2.42
C GLU A 13 29.30 17.44 -2.93
N ASN A 14 29.74 16.92 -4.08
CA ASN A 14 29.13 15.78 -4.77
C ASN A 14 29.97 14.50 -4.68
N ARG A 15 31.09 14.53 -3.94
CA ARG A 15 31.92 13.34 -3.73
C ARG A 15 31.20 12.36 -2.81
N VAL A 16 31.21 11.08 -3.18
CA VAL A 16 30.60 10.02 -2.39
C VAL A 16 31.61 9.56 -1.34
N ASP A 17 31.26 9.70 -0.06
CA ASP A 17 32.04 9.10 1.02
C ASP A 17 31.81 7.59 1.06
N VAL A 18 32.81 6.83 0.64
CA VAL A 18 32.79 5.36 0.59
C VAL A 18 32.67 4.71 1.97
N ASN A 19 33.06 5.41 3.04
CA ASN A 19 33.01 4.89 4.40
C ASN A 19 31.68 5.16 5.10
N LYS A 20 30.83 6.03 4.52
CA LYS A 20 29.53 6.37 5.07
C LYS A 20 28.44 5.50 4.44
N PRO A 21 27.59 4.84 5.25
CA PRO A 21 26.44 4.13 4.72
C PRO A 21 25.51 5.09 3.96
N PHE A 22 25.03 4.68 2.80
CA PHE A 22 24.07 5.45 1.97
C PHE A 22 22.81 5.84 2.76
N SER A 23 22.38 5.00 3.71
CA SER A 23 21.33 5.33 4.69
C SER A 23 21.73 4.78 6.06
N PRO A 24 22.01 5.63 7.07
CA PRO A 24 22.34 5.17 8.42
C PRO A 24 21.13 4.50 9.08
N SER A 25 21.36 3.45 9.88
CA SER A 25 20.29 2.76 10.60
C SER A 25 19.78 3.61 11.77
N LYS A 26 18.47 3.55 12.04
CA LYS A 26 17.84 4.23 13.19
C LYS A 26 17.98 3.44 14.50
N MET A 27 18.63 2.28 14.46
CA MET A 27 18.71 1.31 15.56
C MET A 27 20.11 0.71 15.58
N THR A 28 20.61 0.42 16.79
CA THR A 28 21.91 -0.21 17.01
C THR A 28 21.85 -1.72 16.72
N ARG A 29 23.03 -2.36 16.60
CA ARG A 29 23.10 -3.82 16.38
C ARG A 29 22.57 -4.63 17.56
N ALA A 30 22.74 -4.16 18.79
CA ALA A 30 22.24 -4.85 19.98
C ALA A 30 20.72 -4.83 20.04
N GLU A 31 20.11 -3.67 19.81
CA GLU A 31 18.65 -3.53 19.70
C GLU A 31 18.10 -4.34 18.52
N ALA A 32 18.82 -4.41 17.39
CA ALA A 32 18.43 -5.25 16.26
C ALA A 32 18.40 -6.75 16.59
N ARG A 33 19.33 -7.21 17.45
CA ARG A 33 19.42 -8.60 17.88
C ARG A 33 18.23 -9.00 18.74
N GLU A 34 17.75 -8.10 19.58
CA GLU A 34 16.59 -8.33 20.45
C GLU A 34 15.27 -8.21 19.70
N ALA A 35 15.10 -7.15 18.89
CA ALA A 35 13.86 -6.90 18.16
C ALA A 35 13.66 -7.83 16.95
N TYR A 36 14.75 -8.27 16.31
CA TYR A 36 14.71 -9.10 15.09
C TYR A 36 15.76 -10.23 15.15
N PRO A 37 15.62 -11.19 16.09
CA PRO A 37 16.62 -12.23 16.32
C PRO A 37 16.89 -13.09 15.07
N GLU A 38 15.84 -13.47 14.33
CA GLU A 38 15.99 -14.24 13.08
C GLU A 38 16.73 -13.46 11.98
N TRP A 39 16.44 -12.16 11.85
CA TRP A 39 17.13 -11.31 10.88
C TRP A 39 18.61 -11.14 11.26
N TYR A 40 18.89 -10.94 12.56
CA TYR A 40 20.26 -10.76 13.07
C TYR A 40 21.10 -12.01 12.83
N GLU A 41 20.58 -13.18 13.19
CA GLU A 41 21.24 -14.47 12.93
C GLU A 41 21.53 -14.65 11.44
N ARG A 42 20.55 -14.42 10.57
CA ARG A 42 20.70 -14.61 9.13
C ARG A 42 21.66 -13.60 8.49
N VAL A 43 21.50 -12.32 8.78
CA VAL A 43 22.19 -11.24 8.05
C VAL A 43 23.53 -10.87 8.69
N VAL A 44 23.60 -10.86 10.02
CA VAL A 44 24.79 -10.42 10.77
C VAL A 44 25.70 -11.59 11.08
N VAL A 45 25.16 -12.73 11.55
CA VAL A 45 25.97 -13.92 11.90
C VAL A 45 26.33 -14.71 10.66
N ARG A 46 25.34 -15.14 9.86
CA ARG A 46 25.56 -15.99 8.67
C ARG A 46 25.98 -15.20 7.42
N GLY A 47 25.87 -13.87 7.44
CA GLY A 47 26.25 -13.02 6.32
C GLY A 47 25.31 -13.10 5.11
N GLU A 48 24.12 -13.71 5.25
CA GLU A 48 23.12 -13.85 4.20
C GLU A 48 22.35 -12.54 3.99
N LYS A 49 23.04 -11.52 3.49
CA LYS A 49 22.52 -10.16 3.28
C LYS A 49 21.45 -10.07 2.19
N GLY A 50 21.19 -11.16 1.45
CA GLY A 50 20.13 -11.23 0.46
C GLY A 50 18.75 -10.99 1.10
N ARG A 51 17.81 -10.41 0.34
CA ARG A 51 16.40 -10.37 0.75
C ARG A 51 15.88 -11.80 0.81
N LYS A 52 15.02 -12.11 1.78
CA LYS A 52 14.38 -13.43 1.87
C LYS A 52 13.62 -13.68 0.57
N LYS A 53 13.99 -14.73 -0.14
CA LYS A 53 13.28 -15.18 -1.35
C LYS A 53 11.85 -15.54 -0.94
N TRP A 54 10.87 -15.12 -1.74
CA TRP A 54 9.49 -15.52 -1.50
C TRP A 54 9.41 -17.05 -1.62
N ASP A 55 8.86 -17.71 -0.61
CA ASP A 55 8.62 -19.15 -0.66
C ASP A 55 7.39 -19.40 -1.54
N ILE A 56 7.63 -19.65 -2.83
CA ILE A 56 6.57 -19.93 -3.80
C ILE A 56 6.05 -21.35 -3.62
N ALA A 57 6.94 -22.33 -3.41
CA ALA A 57 6.58 -23.73 -3.23
C ALA A 57 5.60 -23.92 -2.05
N GLY A 58 5.86 -23.29 -0.90
CA GLY A 58 4.97 -23.33 0.26
C GLY A 58 3.65 -22.56 0.10
N LYS A 59 3.42 -21.88 -1.03
CA LYS A 59 2.19 -21.15 -1.37
C LYS A 59 1.38 -21.81 -2.48
N VAL A 60 1.93 -22.81 -3.16
CA VAL A 60 1.18 -23.59 -4.14
C VAL A 60 0.25 -24.55 -3.39
N HIS A 61 -1.03 -24.57 -3.79
CA HIS A 61 -1.96 -25.60 -3.34
C HIS A 61 -1.83 -26.81 -4.28
N GLY A 62 -1.19 -27.90 -3.82
CA GLY A 62 -1.01 -29.12 -4.60
C GLY A 62 0.37 -29.77 -4.41
N ASP A 63 0.62 -30.84 -5.17
CA ASP A 63 1.84 -31.67 -5.05
C ASP A 63 3.02 -31.17 -5.89
N ASP A 64 2.81 -30.18 -6.76
CA ASP A 64 3.83 -29.64 -7.67
C ASP A 64 4.48 -28.36 -7.10
N PRO A 65 5.71 -28.42 -6.56
CA PRO A 65 6.41 -27.25 -6.03
C PRO A 65 6.82 -26.23 -7.11
N TYR A 66 6.77 -26.61 -8.39
CA TYR A 66 7.13 -25.79 -9.54
C TYR A 66 5.90 -25.38 -10.38
N ALA A 67 4.69 -25.47 -9.82
CA ALA A 67 3.45 -25.23 -10.57
C ALA A 67 3.42 -23.90 -11.35
N LEU A 68 3.99 -22.83 -10.79
CA LEU A 68 4.09 -21.53 -11.46
C LEU A 68 5.03 -21.55 -12.67
N TYR A 69 6.16 -22.26 -12.55
CA TYR A 69 7.10 -22.46 -13.65
C TYR A 69 6.49 -23.31 -14.77
N HIS A 70 5.88 -24.44 -14.42
CA HIS A 70 5.19 -25.29 -15.39
C HIS A 70 3.98 -24.59 -16.03
N TRP A 71 3.27 -23.73 -15.29
CA TRP A 71 2.22 -22.89 -15.86
C TRP A 71 2.76 -21.95 -16.94
N TRP A 72 3.93 -21.33 -16.71
CA TRP A 72 4.56 -20.48 -17.71
C TRP A 72 4.97 -21.25 -18.97
N LEU A 73 5.55 -22.45 -18.82
CA LEU A 73 5.88 -23.31 -19.97
C LEU A 73 4.67 -23.58 -20.88
N ARG A 74 3.48 -23.76 -20.29
CA ARG A 74 2.24 -23.97 -21.05
C ARG A 74 1.78 -22.74 -21.86
N GLN A 75 2.32 -21.55 -21.59
CA GLN A 75 1.95 -20.32 -22.32
C GLN A 75 2.64 -20.21 -23.68
N ILE A 76 3.55 -21.12 -24.03
CA ILE A 76 4.34 -21.06 -25.26
C ILE A 76 3.49 -20.93 -26.53
N GLY A 77 2.31 -21.56 -26.55
CA GLY A 77 1.37 -21.49 -27.69
C GLY A 77 0.70 -20.13 -27.88
N GLU A 78 0.76 -19.23 -26.91
CA GLU A 78 0.22 -17.86 -27.01
C GLU A 78 1.27 -16.87 -27.56
N ILE A 79 2.52 -17.28 -27.70
CA ILE A 79 3.63 -16.39 -28.03
C ILE A 79 3.63 -16.03 -29.52
N LYS A 80 3.64 -14.71 -29.80
CA LYS A 80 3.79 -14.16 -31.14
C LYS A 80 5.27 -13.89 -31.45
N GLY A 81 5.60 -13.76 -32.73
CA GLY A 81 6.98 -13.70 -33.23
C GLY A 81 7.91 -12.70 -32.53
N GLY A 82 7.43 -11.49 -32.23
CA GLY A 82 8.22 -10.46 -31.53
C GLY A 82 8.51 -10.76 -30.05
N HIS A 83 7.86 -11.77 -29.47
CA HIS A 83 7.89 -12.06 -28.04
C HIS A 83 8.63 -13.36 -27.69
N ARG A 84 9.22 -14.04 -28.68
CA ARG A 84 9.91 -15.33 -28.50
C ARG A 84 11.09 -15.26 -27.51
N TYR A 85 11.96 -14.25 -27.66
CA TYR A 85 13.05 -14.02 -26.72
C TYR A 85 12.53 -13.73 -25.30
N PHE A 86 11.50 -12.89 -25.19
CA PHE A 86 10.94 -12.49 -23.90
C PHE A 86 10.27 -13.66 -23.17
N PHE A 87 9.73 -14.65 -23.91
CA PHE A 87 9.27 -15.90 -23.31
C PHE A 87 10.42 -16.65 -22.62
N LEU A 88 11.55 -16.84 -23.31
CA LEU A 88 12.73 -17.51 -22.75
C LEU A 88 13.30 -16.73 -21.56
N MET A 89 13.39 -15.40 -21.67
CA MET A 89 13.83 -14.55 -20.57
C MET A 89 12.92 -14.70 -19.35
N CYS A 90 11.59 -14.66 -19.53
CA CYS A 90 10.63 -14.86 -18.46
C CYS A 90 10.67 -16.29 -17.89
N LEU A 91 10.95 -17.30 -18.71
CA LEU A 91 11.15 -18.68 -18.26
C LEU A 91 12.34 -18.78 -17.29
N ALA A 92 13.45 -18.09 -17.55
CA ALA A 92 14.58 -18.01 -16.63
C ALA A 92 14.22 -17.33 -15.30
N ILE A 93 13.45 -16.24 -15.36
CA ILE A 93 12.97 -15.53 -14.18
C ILE A 93 12.06 -16.45 -13.33
N TYR A 94 11.14 -17.17 -13.96
CA TYR A 94 10.25 -18.11 -13.27
C TYR A 94 11.02 -19.30 -12.68
N ALA A 95 12.01 -19.84 -13.40
CA ALA A 95 12.88 -20.89 -12.89
C ALA A 95 13.62 -20.42 -11.64
N TYR A 96 14.22 -19.22 -11.67
CA TYR A 96 14.88 -18.64 -10.50
C TYR A 96 13.89 -18.46 -9.35
N LYS A 97 12.71 -17.88 -9.60
CA LYS A 97 11.64 -17.69 -8.61
C LYS A 97 11.19 -18.99 -7.96
N CYS A 98 11.02 -20.06 -8.74
CA CYS A 98 10.54 -21.36 -8.26
C CYS A 98 11.66 -22.28 -7.74
N GLY A 99 12.93 -21.92 -7.95
CA GLY A 99 14.08 -22.74 -7.52
C GLY A 99 14.36 -23.93 -8.43
N VAL A 100 13.94 -23.88 -9.69
CA VAL A 100 14.29 -24.86 -10.73
C VAL A 100 15.78 -24.75 -11.02
N SER A 101 16.48 -25.88 -11.13
CA SER A 101 17.92 -25.88 -11.36
C SER A 101 18.27 -25.27 -12.73
N LYS A 102 19.43 -24.60 -12.83
CA LYS A 102 19.91 -24.05 -14.11
C LYS A 102 20.11 -25.13 -15.18
N GLN A 103 20.38 -26.37 -14.78
CA GLN A 103 20.48 -27.51 -15.68
C GLN A 103 19.12 -27.87 -16.29
N GLN A 104 18.08 -27.98 -15.45
CA GLN A 104 16.72 -28.25 -15.92
C GLN A 104 16.22 -27.11 -16.82
N LEU A 105 16.40 -25.86 -16.41
CA LEU A 105 16.05 -24.69 -17.21
C LEU A 105 16.69 -24.72 -18.60
N ARG A 106 17.97 -25.11 -18.70
CA ARG A 106 18.66 -25.22 -20.00
C ARG A 106 18.03 -26.26 -20.91
N GLN A 107 17.56 -27.37 -20.36
CA GLN A 107 16.89 -28.41 -21.13
C GLN A 107 15.51 -27.90 -21.61
N ASP A 108 14.71 -27.36 -20.69
CA ASP A 108 13.38 -26.82 -20.99
C ASP A 108 13.44 -25.66 -21.99
N MET A 109 14.48 -24.81 -21.92
CA MET A 109 14.68 -23.72 -22.89
C MET A 109 15.00 -24.23 -24.29
N LYS A 110 15.71 -25.36 -24.42
CA LYS A 110 16.00 -25.95 -25.74
C LYS A 110 14.72 -26.52 -26.37
N GLU A 111 13.92 -27.22 -25.57
CA GLU A 111 12.62 -27.74 -26.02
C GLU A 111 11.69 -26.58 -26.43
N ALA A 112 11.60 -25.54 -25.59
CA ALA A 112 10.83 -24.35 -25.93
C ALA A 112 11.38 -23.59 -27.15
N PHE A 113 12.70 -23.59 -27.34
CA PHE A 113 13.33 -22.93 -28.47
C PHE A 113 12.90 -23.56 -29.80
N ASP A 114 12.85 -24.89 -29.89
CA ASP A 114 12.42 -25.60 -31.09
C ASP A 114 10.98 -25.21 -31.48
N ASP A 115 10.06 -25.10 -30.51
CA ASP A 115 8.69 -24.65 -30.74
C ASP A 115 8.63 -23.17 -31.16
N LEU A 116 9.39 -22.30 -30.48
CA LEU A 116 9.41 -20.86 -30.76
C LEU A 116 10.02 -20.53 -32.12
N GLN A 117 10.97 -21.32 -32.61
CA GLN A 117 11.54 -21.15 -33.95
C GLN A 117 10.48 -21.28 -35.05
N MET A 118 9.43 -22.06 -34.82
CA MET A 118 8.33 -22.24 -35.77
C MET A 118 7.40 -21.01 -35.85
N VAL A 119 7.44 -20.13 -34.85
CA VAL A 119 6.67 -18.89 -34.82
C VAL A 119 7.34 -17.84 -35.72
N LYS A 120 6.67 -17.48 -36.82
CA LYS A 120 7.18 -16.55 -37.84
C LYS A 120 7.43 -15.14 -37.26
N HIS A 121 8.61 -14.60 -37.55
CA HIS A 121 8.99 -13.21 -37.29
C HIS A 121 10.13 -12.79 -38.22
N GLU A 122 10.41 -11.49 -38.31
CA GLU A 122 11.49 -10.95 -39.15
C GLU A 122 12.87 -11.38 -38.66
N ASN A 123 13.11 -11.34 -37.36
CA ASN A 123 14.37 -11.76 -36.75
C ASN A 123 14.42 -13.28 -36.59
N ALA A 124 15.58 -13.91 -36.77
CA ALA A 124 15.76 -15.33 -36.42
C ALA A 124 15.94 -15.47 -34.90
N LEU A 125 15.42 -16.55 -34.32
CA LEU A 125 15.75 -16.96 -32.95
C LEU A 125 16.92 -17.93 -33.00
N THR A 126 17.95 -17.67 -32.21
CA THR A 126 19.26 -18.33 -32.24
C THR A 126 19.67 -18.86 -30.86
N GLU A 127 20.67 -19.75 -30.80
CA GLU A 127 21.20 -20.22 -29.51
C GLU A 127 21.75 -19.08 -28.63
N GLU A 128 22.14 -17.96 -29.25
CA GLU A 128 22.55 -16.76 -28.54
C GLU A 128 21.44 -16.19 -27.67
N ASP A 129 20.19 -16.28 -28.14
CA ASP A 129 19.01 -15.83 -27.40
C ASP A 129 18.81 -16.69 -26.15
N ILE A 130 19.09 -18.00 -26.21
CA ILE A 130 19.10 -18.88 -25.04
C ILE A 130 20.18 -18.44 -24.05
N ARG A 131 21.39 -18.17 -24.54
CA ARG A 131 22.52 -17.72 -23.71
C ARG A 131 22.19 -16.41 -23.00
N SER A 132 21.66 -15.43 -23.73
CA SER A 132 21.24 -14.14 -23.19
C SER A 132 20.08 -14.30 -22.20
N ALA A 133 19.06 -15.11 -22.51
CA ALA A 133 17.94 -15.35 -21.59
C ALA A 133 18.38 -16.03 -20.28
N LEU A 134 19.39 -16.91 -20.32
CA LEU A 134 19.95 -17.54 -19.13
C LEU A 134 20.65 -16.56 -18.18
N GLU A 135 21.01 -15.36 -18.63
CA GLU A 135 21.51 -14.28 -17.77
C GLU A 135 20.41 -13.73 -16.85
N ALA A 136 19.14 -13.86 -17.24
CA ALA A 136 17.99 -13.48 -16.42
C ALA A 136 17.69 -14.49 -15.28
N TYR A 137 18.41 -15.62 -15.22
CA TYR A 137 18.43 -16.50 -14.05
C TYR A 137 19.28 -15.85 -12.93
N ASP A 138 18.82 -14.71 -12.44
CA ASP A 138 19.50 -13.92 -11.42
C ASP A 138 18.50 -13.35 -10.41
N LYS A 139 18.98 -13.07 -9.20
CA LYS A 139 18.20 -12.42 -8.15
C LYS A 139 17.66 -11.06 -8.59
N GLU A 140 18.37 -10.29 -9.41
CA GLU A 140 17.97 -8.92 -9.75
C GLU A 140 16.61 -8.89 -10.46
N TYR A 141 16.31 -9.96 -11.20
CA TYR A 141 15.05 -10.12 -11.93
C TYR A 141 13.90 -10.68 -11.08
N TYR A 142 14.09 -11.00 -9.79
CA TYR A 142 12.97 -11.51 -8.96
C TYR A 142 11.85 -10.48 -8.78
N ASN A 143 12.15 -9.18 -8.93
CA ASN A 143 11.18 -8.08 -8.79
C ASN A 143 10.28 -7.87 -10.02
N PHE A 144 10.48 -8.63 -11.10
CA PHE A 144 9.63 -8.53 -12.29
C PHE A 144 8.15 -8.70 -11.92
N THR A 145 7.36 -7.67 -12.24
CA THR A 145 5.94 -7.63 -11.93
C THR A 145 5.13 -8.36 -13.02
N ILE A 146 3.89 -8.73 -12.69
CA ILE A 146 2.96 -9.27 -13.70
C ILE A 146 2.81 -8.29 -14.87
N SER A 147 2.76 -6.98 -14.60
CA SER A 147 2.62 -5.96 -15.64
C SER A 147 3.81 -5.94 -16.60
N ASP A 148 5.02 -6.14 -16.09
CA ASP A 148 6.23 -6.19 -16.92
C ASP A 148 6.22 -7.43 -17.81
N ILE A 149 5.79 -8.58 -17.26
CA ILE A 149 5.68 -9.82 -18.02
C ILE A 149 4.63 -9.67 -19.13
N GLU A 150 3.44 -9.15 -18.82
CA GLU A 150 2.39 -8.89 -19.81
C GLU A 150 2.89 -7.96 -20.93
N ALA A 151 3.58 -6.87 -20.57
CA ALA A 151 4.11 -5.91 -21.53
C ALA A 151 5.18 -6.49 -22.46
N LEU A 152 6.05 -7.38 -21.95
CA LEU A 152 7.12 -7.98 -22.73
C LEU A 152 6.66 -9.15 -23.59
N THR A 153 5.65 -9.91 -23.13
CA THR A 153 5.30 -11.20 -23.74
C THR A 153 3.96 -11.20 -24.47
N ASP A 154 3.14 -10.16 -24.27
CA ASP A 154 1.76 -10.09 -24.77
C ASP A 154 0.85 -11.24 -24.27
N VAL A 155 1.29 -11.96 -23.22
CA VAL A 155 0.51 -13.00 -22.54
C VAL A 155 -0.32 -12.36 -21.44
N ARG A 156 -1.64 -12.54 -21.48
CA ARG A 156 -2.55 -11.98 -20.46
C ARG A 156 -2.56 -12.84 -19.20
N ILE A 157 -2.21 -12.25 -18.05
CA ILE A 157 -2.19 -12.96 -16.78
C ILE A 157 -3.34 -12.50 -15.89
N GLU A 158 -4.30 -13.38 -15.64
CA GLU A 158 -5.38 -13.10 -14.71
C GLU A 158 -4.87 -13.01 -13.27
N ARG A 159 -5.21 -11.92 -12.59
CA ARG A 159 -4.78 -11.69 -11.20
C ARG A 159 -5.74 -12.39 -10.24
N ASN A 160 -5.20 -13.26 -9.38
CA ASN A 160 -5.96 -13.86 -8.30
C ASN A 160 -6.55 -12.78 -7.38
N LYS A 161 -7.87 -12.89 -7.15
CA LYS A 161 -8.56 -12.02 -6.18
C LYS A 161 -8.14 -12.44 -4.77
N ARG A 162 -7.52 -11.52 -4.00
CA ARG A 162 -7.00 -11.79 -2.64
C ARG A 162 -8.00 -12.44 -1.68
N ASN A 163 -9.30 -12.18 -1.84
CA ASN A 163 -10.37 -12.73 -0.98
C ASN A 163 -11.31 -13.70 -1.71
N GLY A 164 -11.03 -14.06 -2.98
CA GLY A 164 -11.93 -14.80 -3.87
C GLY A 164 -13.27 -14.09 -4.20
N ARG A 165 -13.67 -13.11 -3.38
CA ARG A 165 -14.91 -12.35 -3.47
C ARG A 165 -14.73 -11.12 -4.33
N SER A 166 -15.78 -10.74 -5.05
CA SER A 166 -15.85 -9.44 -5.70
C SER A 166 -15.80 -8.31 -4.65
N GLN A 167 -15.34 -7.12 -5.04
CA GLN A 167 -15.40 -5.93 -4.19
C GLN A 167 -16.83 -5.67 -3.69
N LYS A 168 -17.83 -5.92 -4.55
CA LYS A 168 -19.26 -5.80 -4.22
C LYS A 168 -19.66 -6.72 -3.06
N GLU A 169 -19.28 -7.99 -3.09
CA GLU A 169 -19.59 -8.94 -2.01
C GLU A 169 -18.83 -8.64 -0.72
N HIS A 170 -17.57 -8.23 -0.83
CA HIS A 170 -16.78 -7.81 0.32
C HIS A 170 -17.43 -6.61 1.02
N LEU A 171 -17.82 -5.58 0.26
CA LEU A 171 -18.53 -4.42 0.81
C LEU A 171 -19.91 -4.77 1.35
N LYS A 172 -20.64 -5.71 0.71
CA LYS A 172 -21.93 -6.18 1.22
C LYS A 172 -21.78 -6.80 2.60
N ARG A 173 -20.78 -7.66 2.82
CA ARG A 173 -20.50 -8.26 4.14
C ARG A 173 -20.03 -7.23 5.15
N ALA A 174 -19.12 -6.34 4.76
CA ALA A 174 -18.64 -5.28 5.64
C ALA A 174 -19.79 -4.39 6.12
N ARG A 175 -20.72 -4.02 5.22
CA ARG A 175 -21.93 -3.26 5.57
C ARG A 175 -22.88 -4.04 6.46
N ALA A 176 -23.04 -5.35 6.24
CA ALA A 176 -23.87 -6.20 7.09
C ALA A 176 -23.31 -6.29 8.52
N VAL A 177 -22.00 -6.50 8.67
CA VAL A 177 -21.33 -6.47 9.99
C VAL A 177 -21.45 -5.09 10.62
N GLN A 178 -21.23 -4.03 9.85
CA GLN A 178 -21.39 -2.65 10.33
C GLN A 178 -22.82 -2.35 10.82
N GLU A 179 -23.86 -2.91 10.20
CA GLU A 179 -25.24 -2.77 10.66
C GLU A 179 -25.49 -3.54 11.96
N VAL A 180 -24.83 -4.69 12.15
CA VAL A 180 -24.89 -5.45 13.41
C VAL A 180 -24.18 -4.69 14.54
N ASP A 181 -22.98 -4.18 14.27
CA ASP A 181 -22.17 -3.46 15.26
C ASP A 181 -22.75 -2.06 15.58
N TYR A 182 -23.38 -1.42 14.58
CA TYR A 182 -23.89 -0.06 14.66
C TYR A 182 -25.30 0.05 14.04
N PRO A 183 -26.31 -0.57 14.66
CA PRO A 183 -27.67 -0.62 14.12
C PRO A 183 -28.25 0.77 13.92
N GLY A 184 -28.98 0.97 12.81
CA GLY A 184 -29.58 2.27 12.46
C GLY A 184 -28.56 3.36 12.12
N GLY A 185 -27.31 2.98 11.84
CA GLY A 185 -26.23 3.90 11.47
C GLY A 185 -25.75 4.79 12.62
N THR A 186 -25.82 4.32 13.86
CA THR A 186 -25.36 5.05 15.06
C THR A 186 -23.91 5.56 14.94
N TRP A 187 -23.05 4.84 14.23
CA TRP A 187 -21.69 5.29 13.93
C TRP A 187 -21.63 6.65 13.20
N ARG A 188 -22.66 7.01 12.40
CA ARG A 188 -22.76 8.31 11.71
C ARG A 188 -23.28 9.42 12.63
N ARG A 189 -23.97 9.05 13.71
CA ARG A 189 -24.60 9.97 14.67
C ARG A 189 -23.66 10.33 15.82
N LYS A 190 -22.57 9.58 16.01
CA LYS A 190 -21.58 9.84 17.06
C LYS A 190 -21.01 11.26 16.94
N GLY A 191 -21.25 12.09 17.95
CA GLY A 191 -20.84 13.51 18.00
C GLY A 191 -21.68 14.47 17.14
N ALA A 192 -22.76 14.02 16.49
CA ALA A 192 -23.64 14.90 15.72
C ALA A 192 -24.50 15.80 16.62
N GLU A 193 -25.01 15.25 17.72
CA GLU A 193 -25.80 15.99 18.72
C GLU A 193 -24.96 17.00 19.48
N GLU A 194 -23.73 16.65 19.86
CA GLU A 194 -22.77 17.58 20.48
C GLU A 194 -22.47 18.77 19.57
N LYS A 195 -22.20 18.52 18.29
CA LYS A 195 -21.96 19.58 17.30
C LYS A 195 -23.21 20.43 17.06
N LYS A 196 -24.41 19.83 17.07
CA LYS A 196 -25.68 20.56 16.99
C LYS A 196 -25.86 21.48 18.20
N ALA A 197 -25.63 20.96 19.41
CA ALA A 197 -25.73 21.72 20.65
C ALA A 197 -24.71 22.87 20.70
N GLN A 198 -23.49 22.63 20.24
CA GLN A 198 -22.43 23.64 20.17
C GLN A 198 -22.77 24.80 19.22
N VAL A 199 -23.29 24.51 18.02
CA VAL A 199 -23.75 25.55 17.07
C VAL A 199 -24.92 26.34 17.65
N TYR A 200 -25.86 25.66 18.30
CA TYR A 200 -27.02 26.30 18.92
C TYR A 200 -26.61 27.23 20.08
N ALA A 201 -25.76 26.76 21.00
CA ALA A 201 -25.28 27.54 22.14
C ALA A 201 -24.52 28.79 21.67
N TRP A 202 -23.61 28.65 20.70
CA TRP A 202 -22.88 29.78 20.14
C TRP A 202 -23.83 30.84 19.54
N ARG A 203 -24.90 30.40 18.86
CA ARG A 203 -25.88 31.32 18.27
C ARG A 203 -26.72 32.07 19.31
N GLN A 204 -26.99 31.46 20.47
CA GLN A 204 -27.66 32.13 21.58
C GLN A 204 -26.76 33.20 22.21
N GLU A 205 -25.47 32.92 22.35
CA GLU A 205 -24.50 33.87 22.88
C GLU A 205 -24.21 35.00 21.88
N HIS A 206 -24.31 34.74 20.57
CA HIS A 206 -23.99 35.71 19.50
C HIS A 206 -25.17 35.87 18.51
N PRO A 207 -26.24 36.60 18.90
CA PRO A 207 -27.47 36.72 18.09
C PRO A 207 -27.27 37.36 16.70
N GLU A 208 -26.30 38.28 16.57
CA GLU A 208 -25.94 38.92 15.29
C GLU A 208 -24.78 38.22 14.56
N GLY A 209 -24.25 37.14 15.14
CA GLY A 209 -23.09 36.42 14.62
C GLY A 209 -23.38 35.70 13.30
N ARG A 210 -22.41 35.72 12.37
CA ARG A 210 -22.54 35.03 11.08
C ARG A 210 -21.96 33.62 11.16
N LYS A 211 -22.35 32.76 10.21
CA LYS A 211 -21.81 31.37 10.08
C LYS A 211 -20.27 31.33 10.05
N ALA A 212 -19.64 32.36 9.48
CA ALA A 212 -18.19 32.47 9.42
C ALA A 212 -17.55 32.75 10.78
N ASP A 213 -18.21 33.52 11.64
CA ASP A 213 -17.76 33.82 13.00
C ASP A 213 -17.84 32.56 13.86
N CYS A 214 -18.95 31.82 13.73
CA CYS A 214 -19.10 30.53 14.41
C CYS A 214 -18.00 29.53 14.04
N HIS A 215 -17.58 29.49 12.77
CA HIS A 215 -16.46 28.65 12.35
C HIS A 215 -15.14 29.06 13.03
N ARG A 216 -14.86 30.36 13.06
CA ARG A 216 -13.65 30.92 13.68
C ARG A 216 -13.58 30.64 15.17
N ASP A 217 -14.71 30.72 15.87
CA ASP A 217 -14.74 30.59 17.33
C ASP A 217 -14.84 29.12 17.79
N THR A 218 -15.57 28.28 17.05
CA THR A 218 -15.84 26.88 17.46
C THR A 218 -14.93 25.86 16.76
N GLY A 219 -14.25 26.24 15.68
CA GLY A 219 -13.45 25.32 14.85
C GLY A 219 -14.28 24.28 14.07
N LEU A 220 -15.62 24.35 14.13
CA LEU A 220 -16.50 23.39 13.46
C LEU A 220 -16.45 23.56 11.94
N ASP A 221 -16.52 22.43 11.21
CA ASP A 221 -16.57 22.45 9.74
C ASP A 221 -17.74 23.33 9.23
N PRO A 222 -17.52 24.24 8.25
CA PRO A 222 -18.56 25.13 7.74
C PRO A 222 -19.82 24.41 7.22
N LYS A 223 -19.71 23.18 6.73
CA LYS A 223 -20.87 22.36 6.32
C LYS A 223 -21.66 21.87 7.53
N THR A 224 -21.00 21.55 8.64
CA THR A 224 -21.65 21.20 9.90
C THR A 224 -22.43 22.39 10.46
N ILE A 225 -21.81 23.57 10.48
CA ILE A 225 -22.45 24.82 10.92
C ILE A 225 -23.67 25.12 10.04
N ARG A 226 -23.51 25.09 8.72
CA ARG A 226 -24.63 25.32 7.77
C ARG A 226 -25.78 24.33 7.98
N LYS A 227 -25.47 23.07 8.27
CA LYS A 227 -26.47 22.01 8.51
C LYS A 227 -27.31 22.28 9.75
N TRP A 228 -26.71 22.80 10.83
CA TRP A 228 -27.38 22.94 12.13
C TRP A 228 -27.80 24.37 12.49
N TRP A 229 -27.43 25.36 11.68
CA TRP A 229 -27.62 26.80 11.96
C TRP A 229 -29.07 27.18 12.33
N ASP A 230 -30.03 26.61 11.62
CA ASP A 230 -31.44 26.91 11.74
C ASP A 230 -32.20 25.80 12.50
N THR A 231 -31.48 24.86 13.12
CA THR A 231 -32.09 23.73 13.83
C THR A 231 -32.15 23.99 15.33
N VAL A 232 -33.34 23.96 15.91
CA VAL A 232 -33.53 23.95 17.37
C VAL A 232 -33.32 22.52 17.89
N PRO A 233 -32.58 22.30 19.00
CA PRO A 233 -32.54 20.99 19.66
C PRO A 233 -33.93 20.64 20.22
N GLU A 234 -34.46 19.45 19.91
CA GLU A 234 -35.68 18.94 20.53
C GLU A 234 -35.30 18.23 21.83
N GLY A 235 -35.91 18.63 22.95
CA GLY A 235 -35.66 18.09 24.31
C GLY A 235 -35.06 19.11 25.29
N HIS A 236 -35.34 18.92 26.59
CA HIS A 236 -34.89 19.80 27.68
C HIS A 236 -33.37 20.03 27.66
N ILE A 237 -32.96 21.23 27.26
CA ILE A 237 -31.57 21.67 27.31
C ILE A 237 -31.32 22.24 28.72
N THR A 238 -30.60 21.53 29.57
CA THR A 238 -29.99 22.16 30.76
C THR A 238 -28.75 22.94 30.30
N VAL A 239 -28.95 24.16 29.84
CA VAL A 239 -27.84 25.10 29.63
C VAL A 239 -27.50 25.72 30.99
N LYS A 240 -26.25 25.57 31.45
CA LYS A 240 -25.71 26.40 32.54
C LYS A 240 -25.46 27.79 31.98
N ILE A 241 -26.52 28.58 31.83
CA ILE A 241 -26.42 29.98 31.45
C ILE A 241 -25.74 30.69 32.62
N ARG A 242 -24.54 31.25 32.43
CA ARG A 242 -24.02 32.27 33.34
C ARG A 242 -24.88 33.52 33.09
N PRO A 243 -25.68 33.99 34.06
CA PRO A 243 -26.48 35.19 33.85
C PRO A 243 -25.56 36.35 33.48
N SER A 244 -25.99 37.20 32.55
CA SER A 244 -25.22 38.39 32.20
C SER A 244 -25.10 39.28 33.44
N GLN A 245 -24.03 40.07 33.51
CA GLN A 245 -23.80 41.01 34.61
C GLN A 245 -25.02 41.93 34.80
N ALA A 246 -25.63 42.40 33.71
CA ALA A 246 -26.83 43.23 33.74
C ALA A 246 -28.06 42.55 34.39
N LEU A 247 -28.24 41.24 34.18
CA LEU A 247 -29.32 40.48 34.82
C LEU A 247 -29.03 40.24 36.31
N SER A 248 -27.76 40.06 36.66
CA SER A 248 -27.30 39.91 38.04
C SER A 248 -27.48 41.22 38.82
N ASP A 249 -27.17 42.35 38.20
CA ASP A 249 -27.30 43.67 38.80
C ASP A 249 -28.78 44.05 39.01
N LEU A 250 -29.67 43.72 38.05
CA LEU A 250 -31.12 43.90 38.18
C LEU A 250 -31.72 43.11 39.35
N LEU A 251 -31.32 41.85 39.51
CA LEU A 251 -31.77 41.01 40.62
C LEU A 251 -31.27 41.54 41.97
N VAL A 252 -30.04 42.06 42.02
CA VAL A 252 -29.49 42.70 43.22
C VAL A 252 -30.25 43.99 43.57
N GLU A 253 -30.67 44.79 42.57
CA GLU A 253 -31.51 45.97 42.82
C GLU A 253 -32.92 45.62 43.30
N GLU A 254 -33.56 44.59 42.74
CA GLU A 254 -34.87 44.15 43.22
C GLU A 254 -34.81 43.61 44.65
N PHE A 255 -33.77 42.86 45.00
CA PHE A 255 -33.57 42.40 46.38
C PHE A 255 -33.33 43.54 47.38
N LYS A 256 -32.72 44.65 46.96
CA LYS A 256 -32.54 45.84 47.81
C LYS A 256 -33.82 46.66 47.99
N LYS A 257 -34.81 46.53 47.10
CA LYS A 257 -36.11 47.23 47.21
C LYS A 257 -37.10 46.50 48.13
N GLY A 258 -36.79 45.27 48.55
CA GLY A 258 -37.62 44.45 49.43
C GLY A 258 -37.14 44.35 50.89
N LEU A 259 -36.18 45.19 51.31
CA LEU A 259 -35.66 45.28 52.69
C LEU A 259 -35.98 46.65 53.30
#